data_AF-A0A6A7B1Q4-F1
#
_entry.id   AF-A0A6A7B1Q4-F1
#
_cell.length_a   1.000
_cell.length_b   1.000
_cell.length_c   1.000
_cell.angle_alpha   90.00
_cell.angle_beta   90.00
_cell.angle_gamma   90.00
#
_symmetry.space_group_name_H-M   'P 1'
#
loop_
_entity.id
_entity.type
_entity.pdbx_description
1 polymer ?
#
loop_
_entity_poly.entity_id
_entity_poly.type
_entity_poly.pdbx_seq_one_letter_code
_entity_poly.pdbx_strand_id
1 'polypeptide(L)'
;MASKRAVQLLALRSNATALCRQTPQLRLQAARAFSIASRSQIGRTWQSRVSGLESPRKLQVGGVTRRWDSNSSEERVLVKLYEFEDVVQILESPSSSRLLVDVREPHEYKANTIPTAINIPVASQPDALLLDEEDFAERFGFQKPPLGKEVVFFCKAGVRSSAAAAFAKQAGYTNVGEYRGSWLDWQKRGGPGTKSPSPPGGLGEAKGPVSETKPTSRTGSSGEEDLGSQGVPGAPEGPLGKQ
;
A
#
# COMPACT_ATOMS: atom_id res chain seq x y z
N MET A 1 -24.41 -33.88 62.72
CA MET A 1 -24.77 -32.45 62.92
C MET A 1 -24.70 -31.82 61.52
N ALA A 2 -25.79 -31.46 60.81
CA ALA A 2 -26.87 -30.52 61.17
C ALA A 2 -26.30 -29.11 61.52
N SER A 3 -26.72 -27.98 60.93
CA SER A 3 -27.80 -27.77 59.94
C SER A 3 -27.79 -26.36 59.30
N LYS A 4 -28.36 -26.23 58.08
CA LYS A 4 -29.15 -25.09 57.52
C LYS A 4 -28.51 -23.69 57.36
N ARG A 5 -28.55 -23.15 56.11
CA ARG A 5 -29.43 -22.03 55.64
C ARG A 5 -29.17 -21.74 54.15
N ALA A 6 -30.15 -21.92 53.24
CA ALA A 6 -31.16 -20.94 52.78
C ALA A 6 -30.54 -19.85 51.86
N VAL A 7 -30.72 -19.82 50.53
CA VAL A 7 -31.93 -19.74 49.66
C VAL A 7 -32.60 -18.36 49.62
N GLN A 8 -32.43 -17.66 48.50
CA GLN A 8 -33.26 -16.58 47.89
C GLN A 8 -32.67 -16.38 46.47
N LEU A 9 -33.27 -16.62 45.31
CA LEU A 9 -34.60 -16.42 44.68
C LEU A 9 -34.93 -14.99 44.20
N LEU A 10 -35.00 -14.89 42.86
CA LEU A 10 -35.75 -14.01 41.94
C LEU A 10 -36.40 -12.70 42.44
N ALA A 11 -36.17 -11.61 41.68
CA ALA A 11 -37.18 -10.72 41.05
C ALA A 11 -36.50 -9.42 40.53
N LEU A 12 -37.02 -8.59 39.59
CA LEU A 12 -38.00 -8.71 38.49
C LEU A 12 -37.84 -7.46 37.58
N ARG A 13 -38.07 -7.63 36.27
CA ARG A 13 -38.66 -6.66 35.30
C ARG A 13 -38.21 -5.19 35.22
N SER A 14 -37.71 -4.86 34.02
CA SER A 14 -38.27 -3.87 33.05
C SER A 14 -38.58 -2.44 33.48
N ASN A 15 -38.14 -1.49 32.64
CA ASN A 15 -39.03 -0.48 32.05
C ASN A 15 -38.49 0.01 30.70
N ALA A 16 -39.41 0.35 29.79
CA ALA A 16 -39.11 0.89 28.46
C ALA A 16 -39.71 2.30 28.34
N THR A 17 -39.08 3.16 27.53
CA THR A 17 -39.77 4.28 26.87
C THR A 17 -39.07 4.60 25.55
N ALA A 18 -39.86 4.68 24.48
CA ALA A 18 -39.44 5.24 23.21
C ALA A 18 -39.97 6.68 23.10
N LEU A 19 -39.17 7.62 22.57
CA LEU A 19 -39.66 8.92 22.13
C LEU A 19 -39.02 9.33 20.81
N CYS A 20 -39.83 9.28 19.75
CA CYS A 20 -39.58 9.88 18.45
C CYS A 20 -39.62 11.41 18.55
N ARG A 21 -38.64 12.12 17.97
CA ARG A 21 -38.80 13.51 17.48
C ARG A 21 -38.03 13.78 16.19
N GLN A 22 -38.80 13.74 15.11
CA GLN A 22 -38.78 14.53 13.87
C GLN A 22 -37.59 15.46 13.54
N THR A 23 -37.22 15.43 12.26
CA THR A 23 -36.31 16.36 11.57
C THR A 23 -36.92 17.75 11.34
N PRO A 24 -36.07 18.74 11.02
CA PRO A 24 -36.39 19.60 9.87
C PRO A 24 -35.26 19.65 8.83
N GLN A 25 -35.58 19.28 7.59
CA GLN A 25 -34.73 19.50 6.42
C GLN A 25 -34.94 20.93 5.90
N LEU A 26 -33.96 21.82 6.09
CA LEU A 26 -33.97 23.15 5.47
C LEU A 26 -33.39 23.10 4.06
N ARG A 27 -34.26 22.94 3.06
CA ARG A 27 -33.96 23.28 1.67
C ARG A 27 -34.05 24.79 1.50
N LEU A 28 -32.98 25.42 1.02
CA LEU A 28 -33.02 26.75 0.43
C LEU A 28 -32.40 26.70 -0.97
N GLN A 29 -33.16 27.17 -1.96
CA GLN A 29 -32.79 27.13 -3.37
C GLN A 29 -31.93 28.35 -3.70
N ALA A 30 -30.76 28.13 -4.31
CA ALA A 30 -29.99 29.22 -4.92
C ALA A 30 -30.47 29.44 -6.37
N ALA A 31 -31.14 30.56 -6.62
CA ALA A 31 -31.63 30.92 -7.95
C ALA A 31 -30.47 31.25 -8.89
N ARG A 32 -30.54 30.73 -10.13
CA ARG A 32 -29.66 31.14 -11.23
C ARG A 32 -30.12 32.48 -11.79
N ALA A 33 -29.20 33.44 -11.92
CA ALA A 33 -29.39 34.61 -12.77
C ALA A 33 -28.29 34.66 -13.83
N PHE A 34 -28.63 34.28 -15.05
CA PHE A 34 -27.85 34.64 -16.24
C PHE A 34 -28.22 36.07 -16.64
N SER A 35 -27.22 36.92 -16.87
CA SER A 35 -27.41 38.21 -17.54
C SER A 35 -26.39 38.37 -18.66
N ILE A 36 -26.85 38.03 -19.87
CA ILE A 36 -26.19 38.34 -21.13
C ILE A 36 -26.55 39.78 -21.49
N ALA A 37 -25.56 40.66 -21.61
CA ALA A 37 -25.74 42.04 -22.08
C ALA A 37 -24.85 42.29 -23.32
N SER A 38 -25.44 42.91 -24.33
CA SER A 38 -24.91 42.96 -25.70
C SER A 38 -24.13 44.24 -26.00
N ARG A 39 -22.96 44.07 -26.63
CA ARG A 39 -22.46 44.81 -27.82
C ARG A 39 -23.10 46.20 -28.11
N SER A 40 -22.32 47.29 -28.08
CA SER A 40 -21.74 47.86 -29.32
C SER A 40 -20.93 49.19 -29.13
N GLN A 41 -19.80 49.24 -29.82
CA GLN A 41 -19.09 50.37 -30.49
C GLN A 41 -19.11 51.84 -30.00
N ILE A 42 -17.88 52.33 -29.77
CA ILE A 42 -17.24 53.55 -30.33
C ILE A 42 -17.84 54.94 -30.05
N GLY A 43 -17.05 55.78 -29.36
CA GLY A 43 -17.18 57.24 -29.37
C GLY A 43 -15.91 57.95 -28.86
N ARG A 44 -15.38 58.91 -29.62
CA ARG A 44 -14.33 59.87 -29.19
C ARG A 44 -15.08 60.96 -28.38
N THR A 45 -14.61 61.57 -27.30
CA THR A 45 -13.35 62.28 -27.03
C THR A 45 -12.98 62.11 -25.53
N TRP A 46 -12.16 62.88 -24.80
CA TRP A 46 -11.36 64.12 -25.04
C TRP A 46 -10.09 64.09 -24.14
N GLN A 47 -9.36 65.20 -24.02
CA GLN A 47 -8.27 65.34 -23.04
C GLN A 47 -8.66 66.30 -21.91
N SER A 48 -8.48 65.87 -20.65
CA SER A 48 -8.38 66.78 -19.50
C SER A 48 -7.17 66.41 -18.66
N ARG A 49 -6.20 67.32 -18.64
CA ARG A 49 -5.02 67.29 -17.77
C ARG A 49 -5.49 67.46 -16.31
N VAL A 50 -5.27 66.45 -15.47
CA VAL A 50 -5.24 66.62 -14.01
C VAL A 50 -3.85 66.27 -13.50
N SER A 51 -3.26 67.22 -12.79
CA SER A 51 -1.95 67.12 -12.15
C SER A 51 -2.11 66.57 -10.73
N GLY A 52 -1.30 65.57 -10.38
CA GLY A 52 -1.06 65.18 -8.99
C GLY A 52 -2.03 64.14 -8.41
N LEU A 53 -1.61 62.87 -8.47
CA LEU A 53 -1.53 62.08 -7.25
C LEU A 53 -0.36 61.09 -7.38
N GLU A 54 0.24 60.74 -6.25
CA GLU A 54 1.52 60.03 -6.20
C GLU A 54 1.42 58.59 -6.70
N SER A 55 2.42 58.14 -7.46
CA SER A 55 2.53 56.72 -7.83
C SER A 55 2.69 55.88 -6.56
N PRO A 56 1.83 54.88 -6.30
CA PRO A 56 2.11 53.92 -5.25
C PRO A 56 3.42 53.23 -5.58
N ARG A 57 4.40 53.28 -4.66
CA ARG A 57 5.68 52.58 -4.81
C ARG A 57 5.36 51.11 -5.01
N LYS A 58 5.55 50.62 -6.24
CA LYS A 58 5.45 49.21 -6.58
C LYS A 58 6.54 48.48 -5.81
N LEU A 59 6.20 47.96 -4.63
CA LEU A 59 7.02 47.02 -3.89
C LEU A 59 7.27 45.84 -4.81
N GLN A 60 8.43 45.83 -5.46
CA GLN A 60 8.97 44.62 -6.04
C GLN A 60 9.34 43.73 -4.87
N VAL A 61 8.36 42.95 -4.41
CA VAL A 61 8.63 41.70 -3.70
C VAL A 61 9.42 40.87 -4.69
N GLY A 62 10.75 40.93 -4.57
CA GLY A 62 11.66 40.12 -5.35
C GLY A 62 11.30 38.68 -5.09
N GLY A 63 10.64 38.04 -6.06
CA GLY A 63 10.34 36.63 -5.99
C GLY A 63 11.65 35.89 -5.95
N VAL A 64 12.08 35.51 -4.73
CA VAL A 64 13.17 34.56 -4.53
C VAL A 64 12.64 33.23 -5.02
N THR A 65 12.75 33.02 -6.33
CA THR A 65 12.62 31.70 -6.94
C THR A 65 13.68 30.85 -6.29
N ARG A 66 13.30 30.10 -5.25
CA ARG A 66 14.16 29.10 -4.61
C ARG A 66 14.51 28.10 -5.69
N ARG A 67 15.70 28.27 -6.28
CA ARG A 67 16.28 27.32 -7.20
C ARG A 67 16.46 26.05 -6.38
N TRP A 68 15.86 24.94 -6.82
CA TRP A 68 16.04 23.66 -6.17
C TRP A 68 17.47 23.17 -6.47
N ASP A 69 18.42 23.61 -5.66
CA ASP A 69 19.80 23.16 -5.76
C ASP A 69 19.86 21.66 -5.52
N SER A 70 20.08 20.91 -6.60
CA SER A 70 20.13 19.44 -6.60
C SER A 70 21.39 18.88 -5.93
N ASN A 71 22.13 19.72 -5.21
CA ASN A 71 23.41 19.40 -4.57
C ASN A 71 23.38 19.71 -3.06
N SER A 72 22.44 19.10 -2.33
CA SER A 72 22.56 18.89 -0.88
C SER A 72 23.61 17.81 -0.58
N SER A 73 24.86 18.04 -1.01
CA SER A 73 25.95 17.08 -0.86
C SER A 73 26.39 16.85 0.58
N GLU A 74 26.04 17.75 1.51
CA GLU A 74 26.56 17.76 2.88
C GLU A 74 25.63 17.15 3.93
N GLU A 75 24.36 16.87 3.59
CA GLU A 75 23.44 16.14 4.49
C GLU A 75 22.86 14.89 3.82
N ARG A 76 23.72 14.15 3.12
CA ARG A 76 23.48 12.72 2.89
C ARG A 76 23.75 11.97 4.19
N VAL A 77 22.83 12.06 5.15
CA VAL A 77 22.75 11.13 6.29
C VAL A 77 22.91 9.73 5.71
N LEU A 78 24.01 9.05 6.02
CA LEU A 78 24.39 7.84 5.28
C LEU A 78 23.33 6.77 5.56
N VAL A 79 22.64 6.29 4.51
CA VAL A 79 21.82 5.09 4.69
C VAL A 79 22.79 3.94 4.90
N LYS A 80 22.72 3.30 6.06
CA LYS A 80 23.50 2.11 6.32
C LYS A 80 22.92 0.96 5.50
N LEU A 81 23.69 0.42 4.57
CA LEU A 81 23.30 -0.78 3.86
C LEU A 81 23.51 -1.99 4.78
N TYR A 82 22.52 -2.87 4.79
CA TYR A 82 22.51 -4.14 5.49
C TYR A 82 22.52 -5.27 4.48
N GLU A 83 23.30 -6.30 4.76
CA GLU A 83 23.27 -7.59 4.07
C GLU A 83 22.52 -8.64 4.90
N PHE A 84 22.36 -9.85 4.36
CA PHE A 84 21.62 -10.94 5.02
C PHE A 84 22.19 -11.26 6.40
N GLU A 85 23.52 -11.37 6.49
CA GLU A 85 24.26 -11.71 7.70
C GLU A 85 24.03 -10.68 8.82
N ASP A 86 23.96 -9.39 8.49
CA ASP A 86 23.65 -8.32 9.45
C ASP A 86 22.22 -8.44 10.00
N VAL A 87 21.26 -8.83 9.15
CA VAL A 87 19.86 -9.03 9.57
C VAL A 87 19.73 -10.28 10.43
N VAL A 88 20.47 -11.36 10.15
CA VAL A 88 20.56 -12.52 11.04
C VAL A 88 21.12 -12.10 12.41
N GLN A 89 22.18 -11.29 12.45
CA GLN A 89 22.76 -10.79 13.70
C GLN A 89 21.75 -9.97 14.54
N ILE A 90 20.88 -9.18 13.89
CA ILE A 90 19.78 -8.46 14.58
C ILE A 90 18.81 -9.43 15.27
N LEU A 91 18.53 -10.60 14.66
CA LEU A 91 17.64 -11.61 15.24
C LEU A 91 18.32 -12.41 16.36
N GLU A 92 19.62 -12.72 16.22
CA GLU A 92 20.40 -13.43 17.24
C GLU A 92 20.65 -12.57 18.49
N SER A 93 20.86 -11.26 18.30
CA SER A 93 21.10 -10.28 19.36
C SER A 93 20.00 -9.21 19.39
N PRO A 94 18.78 -9.55 19.82
CA PRO A 94 17.63 -8.63 19.81
C PRO A 94 17.88 -7.45 20.75
N SER A 95 18.09 -6.27 20.15
CA SER A 95 18.30 -5.02 20.88
C SER A 95 17.11 -4.09 20.76
N SER A 96 16.67 -3.51 21.87
CA SER A 96 15.60 -2.51 21.87
C SER A 96 15.96 -1.21 21.13
N SER A 97 17.24 -1.00 20.79
CA SER A 97 17.73 0.14 20.01
C SER A 97 17.54 0.02 18.50
N ARG A 98 17.20 -1.19 18.00
CA ARG A 98 17.02 -1.50 16.57
C ARG A 98 15.61 -1.97 16.29
N LEU A 99 15.07 -1.57 15.14
CA LEU A 99 13.77 -1.99 14.66
C LEU A 99 13.85 -2.37 13.18
N LEU A 100 13.36 -3.56 12.84
CA LEU A 100 13.24 -4.03 11.46
C LEU A 100 11.85 -3.68 10.94
N VAL A 101 11.75 -3.05 9.76
CA VAL A 101 10.49 -2.52 9.22
C VAL A 101 10.22 -3.10 7.82
N ASP A 102 9.14 -3.87 7.72
CA ASP A 102 8.63 -4.44 6.47
C ASP A 102 7.69 -3.44 5.80
N VAL A 103 8.11 -2.87 4.66
CA VAL A 103 7.32 -1.85 3.94
C VAL A 103 6.48 -2.41 2.80
N ARG A 104 6.26 -3.73 2.81
CA ARG A 104 5.30 -4.40 1.92
C ARG A 104 3.85 -4.14 2.34
N GLU A 105 2.91 -4.47 1.46
CA GLU A 105 1.49 -4.35 1.78
C GLU A 105 1.06 -5.36 2.87
N PRO A 106 0.01 -5.07 3.68
CA PRO A 106 -0.35 -5.92 4.81
C PRO A 106 -0.71 -7.37 4.44
N HIS A 107 -1.15 -7.61 3.20
CA HIS A 107 -1.41 -8.97 2.70
C HIS A 107 -0.13 -9.76 2.41
N GLU A 108 0.94 -9.10 1.96
CA GLU A 108 2.26 -9.74 1.78
C GLU A 108 2.85 -10.09 3.15
N TYR A 109 2.81 -9.14 4.10
CA TYR A 109 3.32 -9.30 5.47
C TYR A 109 2.61 -10.43 6.25
N LYS A 110 1.28 -10.53 6.13
CA LYS A 110 0.49 -11.59 6.78
C LYS A 110 0.80 -12.99 6.24
N ALA A 111 1.25 -13.11 4.99
CA ALA A 111 1.59 -14.41 4.40
C ALA A 111 2.96 -14.92 4.89
N ASN A 112 3.92 -14.00 5.05
CA ASN A 112 5.26 -14.25 5.60
C ASN A 112 5.96 -12.92 5.88
N THR A 113 6.89 -12.90 6.82
CA THR A 113 7.80 -11.77 7.06
C THR A 113 9.04 -12.25 7.82
N ILE A 114 10.04 -11.38 7.97
CA ILE A 114 11.22 -11.64 8.80
C ILE A 114 10.77 -11.54 10.27
N PRO A 115 11.16 -12.46 11.17
CA PRO A 115 10.83 -12.37 12.59
C PRO A 115 11.19 -11.00 13.18
N THR A 116 10.47 -10.56 14.21
CA THR A 116 10.62 -9.24 14.87
C THR A 116 10.31 -7.99 14.02
N ALA A 117 10.04 -8.13 12.72
CA ALA A 117 9.65 -7.00 11.88
C ALA A 117 8.28 -6.41 12.28
N ILE A 118 8.13 -5.10 12.06
CA ILE A 118 6.83 -4.40 12.07
C ILE A 118 6.42 -4.00 10.66
N ASN A 119 5.12 -3.92 10.36
CA ASN A 119 4.64 -3.56 9.02
C ASN A 119 4.25 -2.07 8.93
N ILE A 120 4.87 -1.35 7.98
CA ILE A 120 4.53 0.04 7.64
C ILE A 120 4.44 0.15 6.11
N PRO A 121 3.26 -0.09 5.49
CA PRO A 121 3.13 -0.23 4.04
C PRO A 121 3.29 1.11 3.30
N VAL A 122 4.44 1.30 2.65
CA VAL A 122 4.80 2.58 1.99
C VAL A 122 4.09 2.79 0.64
N ALA A 123 3.54 1.75 0.01
CA ALA A 123 2.83 1.92 -1.26
C ALA A 123 1.37 2.36 -1.07
N SER A 124 0.66 1.85 -0.06
CA SER A 124 -0.67 2.35 0.31
C SER A 124 -0.65 3.53 1.29
N GLN A 125 0.39 3.69 2.11
CA GLN A 125 0.49 4.74 3.14
C GLN A 125 1.89 5.40 3.16
N PRO A 126 2.26 6.17 2.12
CA PRO A 126 3.58 6.81 2.03
C PRO A 126 3.79 7.91 3.07
N ASP A 127 2.71 8.49 3.59
CA ASP A 127 2.70 9.52 4.63
C ASP A 127 2.93 8.98 6.05
N ALA A 128 2.84 7.65 6.24
CA ALA A 128 2.85 7.00 7.56
C ALA A 128 3.93 7.51 8.52
N LEU A 129 5.19 7.60 8.06
CA LEU A 129 6.30 8.02 8.91
C LEU A 129 6.30 9.53 9.21
N LEU A 130 5.60 10.34 8.40
CA LEU A 130 5.51 11.80 8.53
C LEU A 130 4.41 12.26 9.50
N LEU A 131 3.45 11.39 9.84
CA LEU A 131 2.42 11.65 10.86
C LEU A 131 3.04 11.88 12.24
N ASP A 132 2.34 12.55 13.15
CA ASP A 132 2.69 12.57 14.57
C ASP A 132 2.47 11.19 15.23
N GLU A 133 2.78 11.09 16.53
CA GLU A 133 2.72 9.83 17.26
C GLU A 133 1.29 9.38 17.58
N GLU A 134 0.34 10.31 17.69
CA GLU A 134 -1.07 10.02 18.03
C GLU A 134 -1.83 9.56 16.77
N ASP A 135 -1.75 10.32 15.67
CA ASP A 135 -2.32 9.97 14.36
C ASP A 135 -1.78 8.62 13.85
N PHE A 136 -0.48 8.36 14.05
CA PHE A 136 0.12 7.07 13.71
C PHE A 136 -0.48 5.93 14.55
N ALA A 137 -0.60 6.11 15.86
CA ALA A 137 -1.10 5.08 16.76
C ALA A 137 -2.58 4.76 16.48
N GLU A 138 -3.42 5.75 16.16
CA GLU A 138 -4.81 5.53 15.74
C GLU A 138 -4.87 4.77 14.40
N ARG A 139 -4.07 5.16 13.41
CA ARG A 139 -4.12 4.57 12.05
C ARG A 139 -3.56 3.15 11.98
N PHE A 140 -2.49 2.85 12.72
CA PHE A 140 -1.79 1.56 12.65
C PHE A 140 -2.08 0.63 13.84
N GLY A 141 -2.64 1.13 14.95
CA GLY A 141 -2.92 0.35 16.15
C GLY A 141 -1.68 -0.04 16.97
N PHE A 142 -0.53 0.59 16.70
CA PHE A 142 0.72 0.42 17.47
C PHE A 142 1.53 1.71 17.51
N GLN A 143 2.41 1.84 18.51
CA GLN A 143 3.21 3.05 18.71
C GLN A 143 4.18 3.32 17.56
N LYS A 144 4.31 4.59 17.16
CA LYS A 144 5.27 5.03 16.15
C LYS A 144 6.71 4.64 16.55
N PRO A 145 7.56 4.18 15.62
CA PRO A 145 8.97 3.96 15.91
C PRO A 145 9.64 5.26 16.37
N PRO A 146 10.29 5.32 17.54
CA PRO A 146 10.87 6.57 18.05
C PRO A 146 12.13 6.96 17.29
N LEU A 147 12.31 8.26 17.04
CA LEU A 147 13.34 8.82 16.14
C LEU A 147 14.79 8.47 16.51
N GLY A 148 15.07 8.18 17.78
CA GLY A 148 16.40 7.80 18.27
C GLY A 148 16.82 6.35 18.00
N LYS A 149 15.91 5.48 17.56
CA LYS A 149 16.22 4.07 17.24
C LYS A 149 16.75 3.92 15.81
N GLU A 150 17.60 2.92 15.60
CA GLU A 150 18.07 2.51 14.28
C GLU A 150 16.96 1.71 13.57
N VAL A 151 16.36 2.30 12.53
CA VAL A 151 15.28 1.71 11.74
C VAL A 151 15.82 1.12 10.44
N VAL A 152 15.67 -0.19 10.25
CA VAL A 152 16.16 -0.92 9.07
C VAL A 152 14.99 -1.32 8.19
N PHE A 153 14.89 -0.70 7.01
CA PHE A 153 13.80 -0.92 6.08
C PHE A 153 14.11 -2.05 5.10
N PHE A 154 13.13 -2.92 4.87
CA PHE A 154 13.16 -3.94 3.81
C PHE A 154 11.79 -4.07 3.15
N CYS A 155 11.76 -4.62 1.94
CA CYS A 155 10.50 -4.87 1.24
C CYS A 155 10.51 -6.24 0.55
N LYS A 156 9.96 -6.35 -0.67
CA LYS A 156 10.06 -7.56 -1.48
C LYS A 156 11.42 -7.70 -2.17
N ALA A 157 11.91 -6.63 -2.79
CA ALA A 157 13.07 -6.65 -3.70
C ALA A 157 13.87 -5.32 -3.69
N GLY A 158 14.06 -4.70 -2.52
CA GLY A 158 14.85 -3.48 -2.35
C GLY A 158 14.19 -2.15 -2.73
N VAL A 159 13.39 -2.09 -3.80
CA VAL A 159 12.90 -0.81 -4.38
C VAL A 159 12.06 0.04 -3.42
N ARG A 160 11.05 -0.56 -2.75
CA ARG A 160 10.16 0.19 -1.82
C ARG A 160 10.90 0.61 -0.54
N SER A 161 11.91 -0.15 -0.11
CA SER A 161 12.70 0.17 1.09
C SER A 161 13.58 1.42 0.93
N SER A 162 14.10 1.70 -0.28
CA SER A 162 14.83 2.96 -0.51
C SER A 162 13.92 4.19 -0.49
N ALA A 163 12.65 4.06 -0.94
CA ALA A 163 11.66 5.11 -0.78
C ALA A 163 11.28 5.31 0.70
N ALA A 164 11.09 4.21 1.45
CA ALA A 164 10.84 4.26 2.89
C ALA A 164 11.96 4.96 3.67
N ALA A 165 13.23 4.65 3.36
CA ALA A 165 14.39 5.28 3.96
C ALA A 165 14.46 6.79 3.66
N ALA A 166 14.03 7.23 2.48
CA ALA A 166 13.91 8.65 2.15
C ALA A 166 12.81 9.34 2.96
N PHE A 167 11.62 8.73 3.10
CA PHE A 167 10.54 9.27 3.94
C PHE A 167 10.91 9.29 5.43
N ALA A 168 11.61 8.27 5.93
CA ALA A 168 12.11 8.24 7.30
C ALA A 168 13.05 9.42 7.59
N LYS A 169 13.98 9.75 6.67
CA LYS A 169 14.84 10.93 6.83
C LYS A 169 14.05 12.23 6.85
N GLN A 170 13.05 12.36 5.98
CA GLN A 170 12.15 13.54 5.97
C GLN A 170 11.33 13.64 7.27
N ALA A 171 10.99 12.52 7.89
CA ALA A 171 10.36 12.43 9.21
C ALA A 171 11.32 12.67 10.40
N GLY A 172 12.59 12.96 10.16
CA GLY A 172 13.57 13.26 11.21
C GLY A 172 14.26 12.04 11.84
N TYR A 173 14.15 10.83 11.26
CA TYR A 173 14.92 9.68 11.73
C TYR A 173 16.40 9.84 11.33
N THR A 174 17.28 9.83 12.33
CA THR A 174 18.73 10.00 12.13
C THR A 174 19.45 8.69 11.77
N ASN A 175 19.02 7.58 12.38
CA ASN A 175 19.62 6.26 12.20
C ASN A 175 18.77 5.41 11.25
N VAL A 176 19.03 5.52 9.95
CA VAL A 176 18.25 4.84 8.89
C VAL A 176 19.12 3.82 8.13
N GLY A 177 18.63 2.58 8.04
CA GLY A 177 19.24 1.49 7.27
C GLY A 177 18.33 0.91 6.19
N GLU A 178 18.92 0.27 5.18
CA GLU A 178 18.23 -0.44 4.10
C GLU A 178 18.80 -1.87 3.94
N TYR A 179 17.95 -2.88 4.00
CA TYR A 179 18.29 -4.24 3.56
C TYR A 179 17.82 -4.45 2.11
N ARG A 180 18.75 -4.25 1.16
CA ARG A 180 18.43 -4.25 -0.28
C ARG A 180 18.08 -5.63 -0.83
N GLY A 181 18.70 -6.69 -0.31
CA GLY A 181 18.33 -8.08 -0.61
C GLY A 181 16.86 -8.38 -0.29
N SER A 182 16.34 -7.75 0.77
CA SER A 182 14.92 -7.76 1.13
C SER A 182 14.35 -9.19 1.28
N TRP A 183 13.02 -9.35 1.22
CA TRP A 183 12.38 -10.66 1.41
C TRP A 183 12.86 -11.73 0.41
N LEU A 184 13.16 -11.38 -0.84
CA LEU A 184 13.61 -12.36 -1.84
C LEU A 184 14.98 -12.96 -1.51
N ASP A 185 15.96 -12.16 -1.07
CA ASP A 185 17.26 -12.70 -0.66
C ASP A 185 17.14 -13.49 0.66
N TRP A 186 16.32 -12.99 1.61
CA TRP A 186 15.99 -13.72 2.85
C TRP A 186 15.42 -15.12 2.58
N GLN A 187 14.46 -15.21 1.65
CA GLN A 187 13.86 -16.48 1.24
C GLN A 187 14.84 -17.37 0.48
N LYS A 188 15.66 -16.82 -0.41
CA LYS A 188 16.67 -17.55 -1.19
C LYS A 188 17.74 -18.18 -0.29
N ARG A 189 18.13 -17.49 0.77
CA ARG A 189 19.14 -17.95 1.75
C ARG A 189 18.55 -18.81 2.87
N GLY A 190 17.23 -19.03 2.90
CA GLY A 190 16.57 -19.90 3.87
C GLY A 190 16.52 -19.32 5.29
N GLY A 191 16.40 -18.00 5.43
CA GLY A 191 16.39 -17.33 6.73
C GLY A 191 15.23 -17.78 7.64
N PRO A 192 15.39 -17.71 8.98
CA PRO A 192 14.34 -18.08 9.93
C PRO A 192 12.95 -17.55 9.57
N GLY A 193 11.94 -18.41 9.69
CA GLY A 193 10.56 -18.12 9.29
C GLY A 193 10.23 -18.41 7.83
N THR A 194 11.21 -18.60 6.93
CA THR A 194 10.93 -19.04 5.55
C THR A 194 10.63 -20.54 5.52
N LYS A 195 9.36 -20.91 5.66
CA LYS A 195 8.88 -22.25 5.30
C LYS A 195 8.87 -22.38 3.77
N SER A 196 10.05 -22.49 3.18
CA SER A 196 10.18 -22.86 1.77
C SER A 196 9.94 -24.36 1.63
N PRO A 197 9.07 -24.83 0.72
CA PRO A 197 9.14 -26.23 0.29
C PRO A 197 10.53 -26.48 -0.29
N SER A 198 11.09 -27.67 -0.04
CA SER A 198 12.40 -28.06 -0.57
C SER A 198 12.46 -27.82 -2.08
N PRO A 199 13.58 -27.30 -2.63
CA PRO A 199 13.77 -27.30 -4.07
C PRO A 199 13.61 -28.74 -4.59
N PRO A 200 12.92 -28.98 -5.72
CA PRO A 200 13.01 -30.27 -6.39
C PRO A 200 14.48 -30.48 -6.80
N GLY A 201 15.15 -31.43 -6.15
CA GLY A 201 16.53 -31.78 -6.48
C GLY A 201 16.63 -32.25 -7.93
N GLY A 202 17.48 -31.61 -8.73
CA GLY A 202 17.47 -31.79 -10.18
C GLY A 202 18.58 -31.08 -10.94
N LEU A 203 19.83 -31.20 -10.49
CA LEU A 203 20.99 -31.07 -11.37
C LEU A 203 21.73 -32.42 -11.43
N GLY A 204 21.86 -32.95 -12.65
CA GLY A 204 22.26 -34.33 -12.95
C GLY A 204 21.16 -35.00 -13.78
N GLU A 205 21.35 -35.43 -15.02
CA GLU A 205 22.59 -35.63 -15.80
C GLU A 205 22.49 -35.02 -17.20
N ALA A 206 23.61 -34.55 -17.75
CA ALA A 206 23.75 -34.41 -19.20
C ALA A 206 24.01 -35.81 -19.80
N LYS A 207 22.95 -36.54 -20.18
CA LYS A 207 23.13 -37.74 -21.00
C LYS A 207 23.55 -37.34 -22.42
N GLY A 208 24.66 -37.92 -22.86
CA GLY A 208 25.29 -37.63 -24.16
C GLY A 208 24.44 -38.05 -25.37
N PRO A 209 24.94 -37.79 -26.58
CA PRO A 209 24.19 -38.03 -27.81
C PRO A 209 23.89 -39.53 -27.99
N VAL A 210 22.62 -39.91 -27.87
CA VAL A 210 22.14 -41.23 -28.31
C VAL A 210 22.16 -41.23 -29.83
N SER A 211 23.04 -42.07 -30.37
CA SER A 211 23.23 -42.28 -31.81
C SER A 211 21.96 -42.79 -32.49
N GLU A 212 21.64 -42.13 -33.59
CA GLU A 212 20.68 -42.51 -34.61
C GLU A 212 20.70 -44.02 -34.93
N THR A 213 19.57 -44.71 -34.70
CA THR A 213 19.34 -46.06 -35.26
C THR A 213 17.87 -46.22 -35.64
N LYS A 214 17.62 -46.13 -36.95
CA LYS A 214 16.31 -46.31 -37.59
C LYS A 214 16.27 -47.65 -38.34
N PRO A 215 15.43 -48.60 -37.93
CA PRO A 215 14.83 -49.63 -38.79
C PRO A 215 13.43 -49.15 -39.21
N THR A 216 13.08 -49.06 -40.50
CA THR A 216 12.39 -50.11 -41.31
C THR A 216 11.21 -50.80 -40.60
N SER A 217 10.03 -51.00 -41.17
CA SER A 217 9.41 -50.53 -42.43
C SER A 217 7.97 -51.08 -42.51
N ARG A 218 7.04 -50.32 -43.11
CA ARG A 218 5.93 -50.79 -43.98
C ARG A 218 5.17 -52.08 -43.59
N THR A 219 3.89 -51.94 -43.21
CA THR A 219 2.72 -52.67 -43.79
C THR A 219 1.44 -52.01 -43.24
N GLY A 220 0.41 -51.83 -44.08
CA GLY A 220 -0.84 -51.18 -43.69
C GLY A 220 -2.04 -52.13 -43.74
N SER A 221 -3.22 -51.62 -43.40
CA SER A 221 -4.51 -52.20 -43.80
C SER A 221 -5.56 -51.09 -43.90
N SER A 222 -6.39 -51.18 -44.93
CA SER A 222 -7.48 -50.26 -45.25
C SER A 222 -8.67 -50.38 -44.29
N GLY A 223 -9.55 -49.38 -44.31
CA GLY A 223 -10.75 -49.31 -43.49
C GLY A 223 -11.60 -48.06 -43.78
N GLU A 224 -12.05 -47.90 -45.03
CA GLU A 224 -13.34 -47.26 -45.36
C GLU A 224 -14.45 -47.87 -44.45
N GLU A 225 -15.56 -47.25 -44.06
CA GLU A 225 -16.20 -45.93 -44.21
C GLU A 225 -17.56 -46.08 -43.46
N ASP A 226 -18.12 -45.04 -42.82
CA ASP A 226 -19.59 -44.93 -42.63
C ASP A 226 -20.00 -43.50 -42.23
N LEU A 227 -21.17 -43.05 -42.72
CA LEU A 227 -21.68 -41.68 -42.60
C LEU A 227 -22.91 -41.59 -41.67
N GLY A 228 -22.66 -41.43 -40.37
CA GLY A 228 -23.70 -41.20 -39.36
C GLY A 228 -24.31 -39.79 -39.43
N SER A 229 -25.59 -39.69 -39.81
CA SER A 229 -26.29 -38.42 -40.04
C SER A 229 -27.15 -37.92 -38.86
N GLN A 230 -27.06 -36.61 -38.60
CA GLN A 230 -28.04 -35.70 -37.95
C GLN A 230 -28.59 -35.99 -36.52
N GLY A 231 -28.59 -34.94 -35.68
CA GLY A 231 -29.20 -34.95 -34.33
C GLY A 231 -29.29 -33.54 -33.71
N VAL A 232 -30.39 -32.84 -34.01
CA VAL A 232 -30.83 -31.48 -33.63
C VAL A 232 -30.36 -30.93 -32.24
N PRO A 233 -30.01 -29.63 -32.12
CA PRO A 233 -29.70 -28.99 -30.82
C PRO A 233 -30.96 -28.69 -29.99
N GLY A 234 -30.92 -29.02 -28.69
CA GLY A 234 -31.94 -28.62 -27.72
C GLY A 234 -31.81 -27.15 -27.30
N ALA A 235 -32.89 -26.39 -27.44
CA ALA A 235 -32.99 -24.99 -26.99
C ALA A 235 -33.33 -24.91 -25.48
N PRO A 236 -32.97 -23.81 -24.79
CA PRO A 236 -33.19 -23.65 -23.35
C PRO A 236 -34.64 -23.27 -23.00
N GLU A 237 -35.19 -23.85 -21.94
CA GLU A 237 -36.46 -23.40 -21.37
C GLU A 237 -36.30 -22.11 -20.54
N GLY A 238 -37.27 -21.21 -20.67
CA GLY A 238 -37.27 -19.89 -20.04
C GLY A 238 -37.84 -19.87 -18.61
N PRO A 239 -37.84 -18.69 -17.96
CA PRO A 239 -38.17 -18.56 -16.54
C PRO A 239 -39.69 -18.57 -16.28
N LEU A 240 -40.13 -19.44 -15.36
CA LEU A 240 -41.45 -19.32 -14.74
C LEU A 240 -41.41 -18.30 -13.61
N GLY A 241 -42.01 -17.12 -13.82
CA GLY A 241 -42.39 -16.22 -12.74
C GLY A 241 -43.91 -16.23 -12.57
N LYS A 242 -44.40 -16.45 -11.34
CA LYS A 242 -45.76 -16.08 -10.91
C LYS A 242 -45.81 -15.76 -9.41
N GLN A 243 -46.35 -14.56 -9.14
CA GLN A 243 -47.10 -14.11 -7.95
C GLN A 243 -46.34 -14.04 -6.61
#